data_AF-A0A3B0WH03-F1
#
_entry.id   AF-A0A3B0WH03-F1
#
_cell.length_a   1.000
_cell.length_b   1.000
_cell.length_c   1.000
_cell.angle_alpha   90.00
_cell.angle_beta   90.00
_cell.angle_gamma   90.00
#
_symmetry.space_group_name_H-M   'P 1'
#
loop_
_entity.id
_entity.type
_entity.pdbx_description
1 polymer ?
#
loop_
_entity_poly.entity_id
_entity_poly.type
_entity_poly.pdbx_seq_one_letter_code
_entity_poly.pdbx_strand_id
1 'polypeptide(L)'
;MKKRLINTRSNQRGLTLISWMVVIVFALSQVIIAMNVLPVYMTDSTVKTVLEGMTTDVSASNMTTKELKSSVLKRLNISSVYSIKPEHVKVKKGRNESTIIVDYEPRGAIIGNLEYIVHFQHEVKVKSR
;
A
#
# COMPACT_ATOMS: atom_id res chain seq x y z
N MET A 1 -9.63 -69.70 5.47
CA MET A 1 -9.75 -68.65 6.51
C MET A 1 -10.03 -67.31 5.83
N LYS A 2 -11.22 -66.71 6.03
CA LYS A 2 -11.60 -65.42 5.42
C LYS A 2 -10.89 -64.26 6.14
N LYS A 3 -10.09 -63.47 5.43
CA LYS A 3 -9.56 -62.17 5.92
C LYS A 3 -10.73 -61.19 6.08
N ARG A 4 -10.92 -60.68 7.30
CA ARG A 4 -11.88 -59.61 7.61
C ARG A 4 -11.26 -58.28 7.13
N LEU A 5 -11.85 -57.66 6.11
CA LEU A 5 -11.47 -56.31 5.67
C LEU A 5 -11.98 -55.31 6.71
N ILE A 6 -11.06 -54.62 7.39
CA ILE A 6 -11.37 -53.54 8.31
C ILE A 6 -11.71 -52.31 7.46
N ASN A 7 -12.99 -52.00 7.30
CA ASN A 7 -13.45 -50.77 6.69
C ASN A 7 -13.49 -49.66 7.76
N THR A 8 -12.39 -48.96 7.98
CA THR A 8 -12.38 -47.72 8.78
C THR A 8 -12.88 -46.58 7.91
N ARG A 9 -14.20 -46.53 7.68
CA ARG A 9 -14.83 -45.29 7.20
C ARG A 9 -14.84 -44.33 8.38
N SER A 10 -13.85 -43.44 8.44
CA SER A 10 -13.79 -42.39 9.45
C SER A 10 -15.11 -41.61 9.44
N ASN A 11 -15.72 -41.39 10.60
CA ASN A 11 -16.88 -40.51 10.75
C ASN A 11 -16.45 -39.05 10.57
N GLN A 12 -16.10 -38.68 9.34
CA GLN A 12 -15.76 -37.32 8.96
C GLN A 12 -17.08 -36.52 8.98
N ARG A 13 -17.39 -35.96 10.14
CA ARG A 13 -18.48 -35.00 10.27
C ARG A 13 -17.97 -33.69 9.66
N GLY A 14 -18.45 -33.37 8.46
CA GLY A 14 -18.17 -32.09 7.82
C GLY A 14 -18.67 -30.91 8.65
N LEU A 15 -18.33 -29.70 8.23
CA LEU A 15 -18.85 -28.48 8.84
C LEU A 15 -20.39 -28.47 8.77
N THR A 16 -21.03 -28.15 9.89
CA THR A 16 -22.47 -27.94 9.95
C THR A 16 -22.86 -26.69 9.16
N LEU A 17 -24.13 -26.54 8.78
CA LEU A 17 -24.62 -25.34 8.09
C LEU A 17 -24.29 -24.05 8.86
N ILE A 18 -24.39 -24.08 10.19
CA ILE A 18 -24.05 -22.94 11.05
C ILE A 18 -22.56 -22.62 10.94
N SER A 19 -21.71 -23.64 11.00
CA SER A 19 -20.27 -23.44 10.87
C SER A 19 -19.89 -22.89 9.48
N TRP A 20 -20.60 -23.31 8.42
CA TRP A 20 -20.44 -22.74 7.09
C TRP A 20 -20.83 -21.26 7.02
N MET A 21 -21.94 -20.86 7.65
CA MET A 21 -22.35 -19.45 7.68
C MET A 21 -21.29 -18.56 8.34
N VAL A 22 -20.73 -19.01 9.47
CA VAL A 22 -19.66 -18.26 10.15
C VAL A 22 -18.43 -18.12 9.25
N VAL A 23 -18.02 -19.19 8.58
CA VAL A 23 -16.88 -19.16 7.64
C VAL A 23 -17.15 -18.21 6.49
N ILE A 24 -18.36 -18.20 5.93
CA ILE A 24 -18.73 -17.31 4.82
C ILE A 24 -18.70 -15.85 5.27
N VAL A 25 -19.31 -15.51 6.41
CA VAL A 25 -19.31 -14.14 6.93
C VAL A 25 -17.88 -13.67 7.19
N PHE A 26 -17.05 -14.52 7.79
CA PHE A 26 -15.65 -14.22 8.01
C PHE A 26 -14.90 -14.01 6.68
N ALA A 27 -15.04 -14.92 5.71
CA ALA A 27 -14.39 -14.81 4.41
C ALA A 27 -14.82 -13.54 3.65
N LEU A 28 -16.12 -13.24 3.61
CA LEU A 28 -16.64 -12.01 2.99
C LEU A 28 -16.08 -10.75 3.65
N SER A 29 -15.96 -10.73 4.99
CA SER A 29 -15.34 -9.59 5.68
C SER A 29 -13.90 -9.35 5.23
N GLN A 30 -13.11 -10.42 5.06
CA GLN A 30 -11.72 -10.31 4.59
C GLN A 30 -11.65 -9.83 3.15
N VAL A 31 -12.55 -10.32 2.27
CA VAL A 31 -12.63 -9.87 0.88
C VAL A 31 -12.95 -8.38 0.80
N ILE A 32 -13.91 -7.89 1.58
CA ILE A 32 -14.28 -6.46 1.60
C ILE A 32 -13.10 -5.60 2.07
N ILE A 33 -12.40 -6.00 3.13
CA ILE A 33 -11.21 -5.29 3.62
C ILE A 33 -10.13 -5.29 2.53
N ALA A 34 -9.82 -6.45 1.94
CA ALA A 34 -8.81 -6.58 0.91
C ALA A 34 -9.11 -5.70 -0.31
N MET A 35 -10.35 -5.66 -0.79
CA MET A 35 -10.76 -4.83 -1.92
C MET A 35 -10.53 -3.33 -1.69
N ASN A 36 -10.65 -2.86 -0.43
CA ASN A 36 -10.43 -1.45 -0.09
C ASN A 36 -8.95 -1.14 0.21
N VAL A 37 -8.25 -2.04 0.87
CA VAL A 37 -6.89 -1.81 1.37
C VAL A 37 -5.82 -2.12 0.31
N LEU A 38 -6.02 -3.13 -0.54
CA LEU A 38 -5.03 -3.48 -1.58
C LEU A 38 -4.72 -2.33 -2.57
N PRO A 39 -5.71 -1.59 -3.11
CA PRO A 39 -5.43 -0.45 -3.99
C PRO A 39 -4.57 0.64 -3.32
N VAL A 40 -4.68 0.81 -2.01
CA VAL A 40 -3.89 1.76 -1.23
C VAL A 40 -2.41 1.37 -1.25
N TYR A 41 -2.10 0.09 -1.04
CA TYR A 41 -0.73 -0.42 -1.12
C TYR A 41 -0.16 -0.40 -2.55
N MET A 42 -0.99 -0.62 -3.57
CA MET A 42 -0.56 -0.47 -4.98
C MET A 42 -0.21 0.98 -5.30
N THR A 43 -1.00 1.92 -4.79
CA THR A 43 -0.73 3.36 -4.91
C THR A 43 0.59 3.70 -4.22
N ASP A 44 0.81 3.22 -2.99
CA ASP A 44 2.05 3.45 -2.25
C ASP A 44 3.29 2.87 -2.95
N SER A 45 3.17 1.69 -3.55
CA SER A 45 4.25 1.12 -4.36
C SER A 45 4.61 2.04 -5.54
N THR A 46 3.64 2.73 -6.11
CA THR A 46 3.86 3.70 -7.20
C THR A 46 4.56 4.96 -6.67
N VAL A 47 4.18 5.42 -5.49
CA VAL A 47 4.86 6.54 -4.79
C VAL A 47 6.33 6.22 -4.59
N LYS A 48 6.63 5.04 -4.07
CA LYS A 48 7.99 4.56 -3.87
C LYS A 48 8.78 4.56 -5.19
N THR A 49 8.23 4.00 -6.26
CA THR A 49 8.88 3.98 -7.59
C THR A 49 9.16 5.39 -8.12
N VAL A 50 8.21 6.33 -7.95
CA VAL A 50 8.39 7.72 -8.37
C VAL A 50 9.53 8.39 -7.60
N LEU A 51 9.62 8.15 -6.27
CA LEU A 51 10.68 8.69 -5.43
C LEU A 51 12.05 8.08 -5.76
N GLU A 52 12.13 6.78 -5.98
CA GLU A 52 13.35 6.11 -6.44
C GLU A 52 13.81 6.69 -7.79
N GLY A 53 12.88 6.93 -8.72
CA GLY A 53 13.17 7.58 -9.99
C GLY A 53 13.66 9.04 -9.88
N MET A 54 13.48 9.71 -8.74
CA MET A 54 14.08 11.04 -8.49
C MET A 54 15.56 10.93 -8.11
N THR A 55 15.98 9.82 -7.50
CA THR A 55 17.37 9.62 -7.07
C THR A 55 18.30 9.32 -8.23
N THR A 56 17.77 8.73 -9.31
CA THR A 56 18.50 8.37 -10.52
C THR A 56 18.46 9.48 -11.59
N ASP A 57 17.58 10.46 -11.45
CA ASP A 57 17.46 11.56 -12.40
C ASP A 57 18.56 12.62 -12.19
N VAL A 58 19.43 12.74 -13.18
CA VAL A 58 20.52 13.74 -13.21
C VAL A 58 19.97 15.17 -13.17
N SER A 59 18.80 15.43 -13.76
CA SER A 59 18.17 16.75 -13.73
C SER A 59 17.68 17.12 -12.34
N ALA A 60 17.29 16.14 -11.51
CA ALA A 60 16.86 16.38 -10.13
C ALA A 60 18.00 16.93 -9.25
N SER A 61 19.25 16.60 -9.57
CA SER A 61 20.44 17.07 -8.83
C SER A 61 20.66 18.59 -8.94
N ASN A 62 20.14 19.23 -9.98
CA ASN A 62 20.28 20.67 -10.23
C ASN A 62 19.04 21.49 -9.83
N MET A 63 17.98 20.84 -9.36
CA MET A 63 16.72 21.50 -9.01
C MET A 63 16.79 22.15 -7.63
N THR A 64 16.16 23.31 -7.49
CA THR A 64 15.88 23.91 -6.18
C THR A 64 14.88 23.06 -5.39
N THR A 65 14.81 23.28 -4.07
CA THR A 65 13.85 22.60 -3.18
C THR A 65 12.40 22.71 -3.66
N LYS A 66 12.02 23.87 -4.22
CA LYS A 66 10.68 24.13 -4.75
C LYS A 66 10.43 23.36 -6.06
N GLU A 67 11.41 23.33 -6.95
CA GLU A 67 11.35 22.59 -8.21
C GLU A 67 11.33 21.08 -7.98
N LEU A 68 12.14 20.56 -7.04
CA LEU A 68 12.11 19.16 -6.62
C LEU A 68 10.72 18.76 -6.14
N LYS A 69 10.14 19.56 -5.24
CA LYS A 69 8.78 19.32 -4.73
C LYS A 69 7.76 19.33 -5.86
N SER A 70 7.81 20.31 -6.77
CA SER A 70 6.90 20.38 -7.91
C SER A 70 7.08 19.21 -8.88
N SER A 71 8.31 18.74 -9.08
CA SER A 71 8.65 17.62 -9.96
C SER A 71 8.08 16.32 -9.39
N VAL A 72 8.26 16.07 -8.09
CA VAL A 72 7.67 14.91 -7.39
C VAL A 72 6.15 14.91 -7.54
N LEU A 73 5.48 16.01 -7.22
CA LEU A 73 4.02 16.12 -7.33
C LEU A 73 3.54 15.92 -8.78
N LYS A 74 4.26 16.46 -9.76
CA LYS A 74 3.94 16.27 -11.17
C LYS A 74 4.05 14.81 -11.59
N ARG A 75 5.12 14.11 -11.18
CA ARG A 75 5.32 12.69 -11.50
C ARG A 75 4.26 11.82 -10.84
N LEU A 76 3.94 12.07 -9.57
CA LEU A 76 2.87 11.37 -8.86
C LEU A 76 1.53 11.53 -9.59
N ASN A 77 1.18 12.74 -10.02
CA ASN A 77 -0.04 12.98 -10.81
C ASN A 77 -0.05 12.28 -12.17
N ILE A 78 1.10 12.21 -12.86
CA ILE A 78 1.23 11.47 -14.12
C ILE A 78 1.04 9.96 -13.90
N SER A 79 1.50 9.46 -12.76
CA SER A 79 1.30 8.06 -12.32
C SER A 79 -0.05 7.81 -11.64
N SER A 80 -1.02 8.72 -11.81
CA SER A 80 -2.38 8.62 -11.27
C SER A 80 -2.46 8.56 -9.73
N VAL A 81 -1.46 9.08 -9.03
CA VAL A 81 -1.44 9.20 -7.57
C VAL A 81 -1.90 10.61 -7.16
N TYR A 82 -3.20 10.76 -6.94
CA TYR A 82 -3.82 12.05 -6.57
C TYR A 82 -4.03 12.25 -5.07
N SER A 83 -3.85 11.19 -4.26
CA SER A 83 -4.04 11.23 -2.81
C SER A 83 -2.97 12.05 -2.08
N ILE A 84 -1.83 12.32 -2.73
CA ILE A 84 -0.71 13.06 -2.15
C ILE A 84 -0.86 14.54 -2.45
N LYS A 85 -1.04 15.32 -1.39
CA LYS A 85 -1.08 16.77 -1.44
C LYS A 85 0.32 17.38 -1.31
N PRO A 86 0.51 18.64 -1.73
CA PRO A 86 1.78 19.34 -1.53
C PRO A 86 2.22 19.39 -0.07
N GLU A 87 1.32 19.46 0.90
CA GLU A 87 1.65 19.46 2.34
C GLU A 87 2.31 18.17 2.84
N HIS A 88 2.02 17.03 2.18
CA HIS A 88 2.60 15.73 2.50
C HIS A 88 4.06 15.59 2.02
N VAL A 89 4.52 16.48 1.12
CA VAL A 89 5.86 16.45 0.55
C VAL A 89 6.75 17.52 1.17
N LYS A 90 7.80 17.08 1.86
CA LYS A 90 8.83 17.92 2.47
C LYS A 90 10.15 17.67 1.77
N VAL A 91 10.88 18.74 1.46
CA VAL A 91 12.23 18.64 0.88
C VAL A 91 13.18 19.42 1.78
N LYS A 92 14.21 18.75 2.27
CA LYS A 92 15.27 19.33 3.12
C LYS A 92 16.56 19.39 2.31
N LYS A 93 17.16 20.57 2.22
CA LYS A 93 18.45 20.75 1.52
C LYS A 93 19.60 20.54 2.50
N GLY A 94 20.51 19.64 2.18
CA GLY A 94 21.79 19.44 2.86
C GLY A 94 22.95 20.03 2.06
N ARG A 95 24.18 19.86 2.56
CA ARG A 95 25.40 20.36 1.90
C ARG A 95 25.65 19.72 0.53
N ASN A 96 25.51 18.40 0.42
CA ASN A 96 25.81 17.62 -0.79
C ASN A 96 24.62 16.74 -1.25
N GLU A 97 23.51 16.76 -0.52
CA GLU A 97 22.33 15.95 -0.81
C GLU A 97 21.07 16.72 -0.43
N SER A 98 20.01 16.53 -1.20
CA SER A 98 18.66 16.97 -0.86
C SER A 98 17.84 15.75 -0.47
N THR A 99 17.20 15.80 0.69
CA THR A 99 16.33 14.73 1.19
C THR A 99 14.88 15.07 0.84
N ILE A 100 14.21 14.16 0.14
CA ILE A 100 12.78 14.24 -0.16
C ILE A 100 12.07 13.28 0.80
N ILE A 101 11.08 13.80 1.53
CA ILE A 101 10.25 13.07 2.48
C ILE A 101 8.81 13.19 2.02
N VAL A 102 8.13 12.05 1.88
CA VAL A 102 6.70 11.97 1.58
C VAL A 102 6.02 11.23 2.72
N ASP A 103 5.13 11.94 3.41
CA ASP A 103 4.48 11.49 4.63
C ASP A 103 2.97 11.78 4.53
N TYR A 104 2.16 10.72 4.47
CA TYR A 104 0.74 10.83 4.17
C TYR A 104 -0.09 9.69 4.75
N GLU A 105 -1.38 9.97 4.98
CA GLU A 105 -2.34 9.04 5.58
C GLU A 105 -3.59 8.89 4.72
N PRO A 106 -3.64 7.97 3.75
CA PRO A 106 -4.87 7.66 3.03
C PRO A 106 -5.95 7.13 4.00
N ARG A 107 -7.16 7.68 3.84
CA ARG A 107 -8.37 7.31 4.60
C ARG A 107 -9.49 6.97 3.64
N GLY A 108 -10.32 6.00 4.02
CA GLY A 108 -11.49 5.65 3.23
C GLY A 108 -12.46 4.75 3.99
N ALA A 109 -13.70 4.71 3.53
CA ALA A 109 -14.72 3.84 4.11
C ALA A 109 -14.47 2.36 3.72
N ILE A 110 -14.76 1.45 4.65
CA ILE A 110 -14.84 0.00 4.39
C ILE A 110 -16.32 -0.40 4.26
N ILE A 111 -17.12 -0.15 5.30
CA ILE A 111 -18.55 -0.48 5.33
C ILE A 111 -19.28 0.37 6.38
N GLY A 112 -20.38 1.03 6.00
CA GLY A 112 -21.14 1.90 6.90
C GLY A 112 -20.25 3.00 7.50
N ASN A 113 -20.14 3.03 8.82
CA ASN A 113 -19.30 3.97 9.59
C ASN A 113 -17.88 3.43 9.88
N LEU A 114 -17.53 2.24 9.38
CA LEU A 114 -16.19 1.68 9.54
C LEU A 114 -15.28 2.22 8.44
N GLU A 115 -14.18 2.86 8.85
CA GLU A 115 -13.17 3.43 7.96
C GLU A 115 -11.80 2.79 8.19
N TYR A 116 -10.95 2.80 7.16
CA TYR A 116 -9.53 2.49 7.28
C TYR A 116 -8.69 3.76 7.32
N ILE A 117 -7.55 3.66 8.00
CA ILE A 117 -6.45 4.62 7.92
C ILE A 117 -5.15 3.82 7.78
N VAL A 118 -4.30 4.22 6.85
CA VAL A 118 -2.96 3.66 6.70
C VAL A 118 -1.98 4.82 6.72
N HIS A 119 -0.84 4.67 7.37
CA HIS A 119 0.21 5.69 7.40
C HIS A 119 1.40 5.21 6.58
N PHE A 120 1.85 6.07 5.66
CA PHE A 120 3.03 5.82 4.85
C PHE A 120 4.02 6.95 4.99
N GLN A 121 5.29 6.58 5.17
CA GLN A 121 6.40 7.51 5.19
C GLN A 121 7.54 6.96 4.34
N HIS A 122 7.94 7.74 3.34
CA HIS A 122 9.07 7.43 2.45
C HIS A 122 10.09 8.56 2.51
N GLU A 123 11.36 8.18 2.53
CA GLU A 123 12.48 9.11 2.50
C GLU A 123 13.50 8.67 1.44
N VAL A 124 13.87 9.59 0.55
CA VAL A 124 14.92 9.36 -0.44
C VAL A 124 15.90 10.52 -0.47
N LYS A 125 17.17 10.19 -0.73
CA LYS A 125 18.26 11.17 -0.84
C LYS A 125 18.65 11.33 -2.29
N VAL A 126 18.57 12.56 -2.79
CA VAL A 126 19.03 12.95 -4.13
C VAL A 126 20.36 13.66 -3.97
N LYS A 127 21.41 13.20 -4.67
CA LYS A 127 22.71 13.89 -4.64
C LYS A 127 22.53 15.30 -5.22
N SER A 128 23.02 16.30 -4.50
CA SER A 128 23.15 17.67 -5.02
C SER A 128 24.55 17.77 -5.63
N ARG A 129 24.65 18.28 -6.86
CA ARG A 129 25.95 18.61 -7.44
C ARG A 129 26.47 19.91 -6.85
#